data_AF-A0A3D2IFL6-F1
#
_entry.id   AF-A0A3D2IFL6-F1
#
_cell.length_a   1.000
_cell.length_b   1.000
_cell.length_c   1.000
_cell.angle_alpha   90.00
_cell.angle_beta   90.00
_cell.angle_gamma   90.00
#
_symmetry.space_group_name_H-M   'P 1'
#
loop_
_entity.id
_entity.type
_entity.pdbx_description
1 polymer ?
#
loop_
_entity_poly.entity_id
_entity_poly.type
_entity_poly.pdbx_seq_one_letter_code
_entity_poly.pdbx_strand_id
1 'polypeptide(L)'
;KDSFLEETDRYKNGYQTYNTKIRKVVLDSLKADTAFVDSVLKARTRLEASFVAIEPSNGNILAWVGGSNYGSVQFDHVYQSRRQVGSTFKPFVYSVAIDNGFKPYHKFSKFPISFRDRNGKVWNPKDAEVASGPNEVPLREALARSMNNVTVRLLPELAGYPGTNKLWELDAAARKIKEMASNLGVDMSRTPAYPSIALGTAEASLLEMTSAYTTFANNGVHIEPIAITRIEDKEGNVLQEYFPEYRKEVISPETAYM
;
A
#
# COMPACT_ATOMS: atom_id res chain seq x y z
N LYS A 1 -14.51 5.78 -22.50
CA LYS A 1 -13.31 6.15 -23.27
C LYS A 1 -13.04 7.66 -23.24
N ASP A 2 -14.06 8.52 -23.06
CA ASP A 2 -13.88 9.99 -23.12
C ASP A 2 -13.74 10.70 -21.77
N SER A 3 -13.81 9.97 -20.64
CA SER A 3 -13.87 10.58 -19.30
C SER A 3 -12.71 11.52 -19.01
N PHE A 4 -11.53 11.26 -19.59
CA PHE A 4 -10.34 12.07 -19.38
C PHE A 4 -10.44 13.49 -19.94
N LEU A 5 -11.18 13.69 -21.04
CA LEU A 5 -11.47 15.02 -21.59
C LEU A 5 -12.47 15.76 -20.70
N GLU A 6 -13.41 15.03 -20.10
CA GLU A 6 -14.48 15.60 -19.29
C GLU A 6 -13.99 16.23 -17.97
N GLU A 7 -12.86 15.74 -17.47
CA GLU A 7 -12.21 16.27 -16.28
C GLU A 7 -11.49 17.61 -16.53
N THR A 8 -11.27 17.98 -17.80
CA THR A 8 -10.58 19.23 -18.17
C THR A 8 -11.48 20.46 -18.05
N ASP A 9 -10.91 21.60 -17.70
CA ASP A 9 -11.68 22.85 -17.63
C ASP A 9 -12.19 23.29 -19.01
N ARG A 10 -11.48 22.95 -20.09
CA ARG A 10 -11.94 23.21 -21.46
C ARG A 10 -13.23 22.46 -21.79
N TYR A 11 -13.43 21.25 -21.26
CA TYR A 11 -14.72 20.56 -21.36
C TYR A 11 -15.79 21.20 -20.48
N LYS A 12 -15.48 21.48 -19.20
CA LYS A 12 -16.45 22.10 -18.27
C LYS A 12 -16.97 23.43 -18.82
N ASN A 13 -16.10 24.22 -19.43
CA ASN A 13 -16.45 25.50 -20.05
C ASN A 13 -17.04 25.34 -21.46
N GLY A 14 -16.85 24.18 -22.10
CA GLY A 14 -17.23 23.93 -23.49
C GLY A 14 -18.73 24.11 -23.77
N TYR A 15 -19.60 23.83 -22.80
CA TYR A 15 -21.04 24.09 -22.93
C TYR A 15 -21.36 25.57 -23.18
N GLN A 16 -20.64 26.47 -22.49
CA GLN A 16 -20.76 27.91 -22.72
C GLN A 16 -20.06 28.32 -24.01
N THR A 17 -18.83 27.84 -24.23
CA THR A 17 -18.01 28.19 -25.40
C THR A 17 -18.70 27.82 -26.72
N TYR A 18 -19.33 26.65 -26.79
CA TYR A 18 -20.03 26.18 -27.99
C TYR A 18 -21.53 26.49 -27.99
N ASN A 19 -22.00 27.28 -27.01
CA ASN A 19 -23.42 27.64 -26.82
C ASN A 19 -24.38 26.45 -26.98
N THR A 20 -24.08 25.36 -26.27
CA THR A 20 -24.81 24.10 -26.38
C THR A 20 -25.02 23.46 -25.02
N LYS A 21 -26.09 22.67 -24.89
CA LYS A 21 -26.30 21.76 -23.75
C LYS A 21 -26.00 20.31 -24.12
N ILE A 22 -25.60 20.05 -25.37
CA ILE A 22 -25.42 18.70 -25.90
C ILE A 22 -23.98 18.26 -25.67
N ARG A 23 -23.79 17.30 -24.76
CA ARG A 23 -22.49 16.68 -24.44
C ARG A 23 -21.69 16.28 -25.69
N LYS A 24 -22.37 15.65 -26.66
CA LYS A 24 -21.74 15.17 -27.90
C LYS A 24 -21.10 16.31 -28.69
N VAL A 25 -21.75 17.47 -28.77
CA VAL A 25 -21.24 18.64 -29.48
C VAL A 25 -19.95 19.15 -28.84
N VAL A 26 -19.91 19.22 -27.50
CA VAL A 26 -18.69 19.61 -26.77
C VAL A 26 -17.56 18.61 -27.00
N LEU A 27 -17.83 17.31 -26.85
CA LEU A 27 -16.80 16.28 -27.04
C LEU A 27 -16.29 16.19 -28.47
N ASP A 28 -17.16 16.23 -29.48
CA ASP A 28 -16.75 16.16 -30.89
C ASP A 28 -15.91 17.38 -31.26
N SER A 29 -16.27 18.57 -30.75
CA SER A 29 -15.50 19.80 -30.94
C SER A 29 -14.12 19.75 -30.29
N LEU A 30 -14.01 19.18 -29.08
CA LEU A 30 -12.71 19.01 -28.42
C LEU A 30 -11.86 17.93 -29.06
N LYS A 31 -12.47 16.85 -29.57
CA LYS A 31 -11.76 15.76 -30.26
C LYS A 31 -11.23 16.16 -31.64
N ALA A 32 -11.87 17.14 -32.29
CA ALA A 32 -11.38 17.71 -33.53
C ALA A 32 -10.08 18.51 -33.34
N ASP A 33 -9.80 19.01 -32.13
CA ASP A 33 -8.54 19.66 -31.78
C ASP A 33 -7.51 18.59 -31.37
N THR A 34 -6.76 18.07 -32.35
CA THR A 34 -5.77 17.01 -32.12
C THR A 34 -4.66 17.45 -31.17
N ALA A 35 -4.23 18.71 -31.21
CA ALA A 35 -3.22 19.24 -30.31
C ALA A 35 -3.72 19.25 -28.86
N PHE A 36 -5.00 19.60 -28.65
CA PHE A 36 -5.61 19.50 -27.34
C PHE A 36 -5.71 18.04 -26.86
N VAL A 37 -6.21 17.14 -27.70
CA VAL A 37 -6.29 15.70 -27.35
C VAL A 37 -4.91 15.16 -26.98
N ASP A 38 -3.89 15.43 -27.78
CA ASP A 38 -2.51 15.02 -27.52
C ASP A 38 -1.97 15.61 -26.22
N SER A 39 -2.29 16.88 -25.92
CA SER A 39 -1.86 17.52 -24.68
C SER A 39 -2.49 16.85 -23.45
N VAL A 40 -3.78 16.49 -23.52
CA VAL A 40 -4.47 15.80 -22.42
C VAL A 40 -3.96 14.37 -22.28
N LEU A 41 -3.74 13.65 -23.39
CA LEU A 41 -3.13 12.32 -23.35
C LEU A 41 -1.74 12.38 -22.72
N LYS A 42 -0.88 13.30 -23.14
CA LYS A 42 0.47 13.47 -22.58
C LYS A 42 0.43 13.78 -21.09
N ALA A 43 -0.50 14.62 -20.64
CA ALA A 43 -0.68 14.91 -19.22
C ALA A 43 -1.15 13.68 -18.43
N ARG A 44 -2.01 12.83 -19.01
CA ARG A 44 -2.52 11.60 -18.39
C ARG A 44 -1.55 10.44 -18.37
N THR A 45 -0.70 10.34 -19.38
CA THR A 45 0.34 9.31 -19.47
C THR A 45 1.64 9.72 -18.80
N ARG A 46 1.70 10.94 -18.25
CA ARG A 46 2.84 11.37 -17.45
C ARG A 46 2.92 10.50 -16.20
N LEU A 47 4.07 9.88 -16.01
CA LEU A 47 4.37 9.14 -14.81
C LEU A 47 4.80 10.12 -13.72
N GLU A 48 4.23 9.94 -12.54
CA GLU A 48 4.68 10.59 -11.32
C GLU A 48 5.42 9.57 -10.45
N ALA A 49 6.39 10.07 -9.68
CA ALA A 49 7.14 9.28 -8.72
C ALA A 49 7.36 10.14 -7.47
N SER A 50 7.35 9.47 -6.32
CA SER A 50 7.71 10.06 -5.04
C SER A 50 8.80 9.23 -4.37
N PHE A 51 9.51 9.87 -3.45
CA PHE A 51 10.56 9.26 -2.66
C PHE A 51 10.59 9.88 -1.27
N VAL A 52 10.80 9.05 -0.25
CA VAL A 52 11.02 9.50 1.12
C VAL A 52 12.08 8.59 1.75
N ALA A 53 12.97 9.19 2.54
CA ALA A 53 13.96 8.46 3.33
C ALA A 53 13.79 8.83 4.79
N ILE A 54 13.81 7.83 5.67
CA ILE A 54 13.61 7.98 7.11
C ILE A 54 14.73 7.24 7.81
N GLU A 55 15.38 7.89 8.78
CA GLU A 55 16.35 7.25 9.67
C GLU A 55 15.62 6.33 10.67
N PRO A 56 15.79 5.00 10.61
CA PRO A 56 15.02 4.09 11.44
C PRO A 56 15.25 4.28 12.94
N SER A 57 16.44 4.70 13.35
CA SER A 57 16.82 4.81 14.76
C SER A 57 16.17 5.99 15.50
N ASN A 58 15.69 7.00 14.79
CA ASN A 58 15.13 8.21 15.40
C ASN A 58 13.91 8.80 14.66
N GLY A 59 13.47 8.21 13.54
CA GLY A 59 12.31 8.68 12.78
C GLY A 59 12.56 9.94 11.95
N ASN A 60 13.76 10.53 11.95
CA ASN A 60 14.03 11.75 11.21
C ASN A 60 13.89 11.52 9.70
N ILE A 61 13.14 12.39 9.04
CA ILE A 61 13.02 12.39 7.58
C ILE A 61 14.30 12.99 7.00
N LEU A 62 15.02 12.20 6.22
CA LEU A 62 16.30 12.56 5.60
C LEU A 62 16.12 13.14 4.19
N ALA A 63 15.07 12.71 3.49
CA ALA A 63 14.76 13.19 2.14
C ALA A 63 13.26 13.11 1.87
N TRP A 64 12.75 14.04 1.07
CA TRP A 64 11.35 14.11 0.67
C TRP A 64 11.21 14.63 -0.77
N VAL A 65 10.66 13.80 -1.65
CA VAL A 65 10.35 14.13 -3.05
C VAL A 65 8.87 13.85 -3.27
N GLY A 66 8.05 14.90 -3.23
CA GLY A 66 6.60 14.83 -3.34
C GLY A 66 6.06 14.55 -4.75
N GLY A 67 6.89 14.65 -5.80
CA GLY A 67 6.46 14.46 -7.18
C GLY A 67 7.55 14.83 -8.17
N SER A 68 7.30 14.61 -9.47
CA SER A 68 8.33 14.82 -10.51
C SER A 68 8.67 16.29 -10.75
N ASN A 69 7.72 17.21 -10.55
CA ASN A 69 7.95 18.65 -10.69
C ASN A 69 6.87 19.47 -9.97
N TYR A 70 7.24 20.00 -8.80
CA TYR A 70 6.37 20.82 -7.95
C TYR A 70 5.85 22.09 -8.63
N GLY A 71 6.65 22.72 -9.51
CA GLY A 71 6.23 23.91 -10.25
C GLY A 71 5.09 23.67 -11.25
N SER A 72 4.89 22.41 -11.66
CA SER A 72 3.78 22.01 -12.54
C SER A 72 2.62 21.35 -11.80
N VAL A 73 2.92 20.53 -10.79
CA VAL A 73 1.93 19.76 -10.02
C VAL A 73 2.31 19.86 -8.55
N GLN A 74 1.51 20.60 -7.78
CA GLN A 74 1.73 20.84 -6.34
C GLN A 74 1.02 19.79 -5.47
N PHE A 75 0.90 18.56 -5.96
CA PHE A 75 0.31 17.45 -5.23
C PHE A 75 1.42 16.57 -4.65
N ASP A 76 1.39 16.35 -3.34
CA ASP A 76 2.41 15.58 -2.64
C ASP A 76 2.06 14.09 -2.60
N HIS A 77 2.75 13.32 -3.44
CA HIS A 77 2.61 11.88 -3.54
C HIS A 77 3.26 11.11 -2.37
N VAL A 78 4.03 11.75 -1.49
CA VAL A 78 4.56 11.10 -0.28
C VAL A 78 3.48 10.98 0.79
N TYR A 79 2.77 12.08 1.07
CA TYR A 79 1.81 12.18 2.17
C TYR A 79 0.34 12.11 1.72
N GLN A 80 -0.03 12.79 0.64
CA GLN A 80 -1.45 12.93 0.24
C GLN A 80 -1.94 11.77 -0.62
N SER A 81 -1.06 11.18 -1.43
CA SER A 81 -1.43 10.06 -2.31
C SER A 81 -1.56 8.77 -1.52
N ARG A 82 -2.78 8.23 -1.42
CA ARG A 82 -2.99 6.84 -0.99
C ARG A 82 -3.18 5.94 -2.20
N ARG A 83 -2.49 4.81 -2.25
CA ARG A 83 -2.54 3.85 -3.35
C ARG A 83 -2.59 2.44 -2.81
N GLN A 84 -3.20 1.53 -3.58
CA GLN A 84 -3.09 0.11 -3.32
C GLN A 84 -1.62 -0.29 -3.27
N VAL A 85 -1.18 -0.84 -2.14
CA VAL A 85 0.25 -1.10 -1.87
C VAL A 85 0.75 -2.42 -2.48
N GLY A 86 -0.15 -3.36 -2.75
CA GLY A 86 0.17 -4.63 -3.39
C GLY A 86 1.11 -5.49 -2.54
N SER A 87 2.05 -6.20 -3.18
CA SER A 87 2.88 -7.19 -2.50
C SER A 87 3.81 -6.61 -1.41
N THR A 88 4.01 -5.30 -1.34
CA THR A 88 4.71 -4.66 -0.22
C THR A 88 3.93 -4.77 1.10
N PHE A 89 2.68 -5.25 1.08
CA PHE A 89 1.91 -5.57 2.27
C PHE A 89 2.24 -6.95 2.86
N LYS A 90 2.91 -7.83 2.09
CA LYS A 90 3.18 -9.21 2.51
C LYS A 90 4.01 -9.29 3.80
N PRO A 91 5.03 -8.44 4.06
CA PRO A 91 5.73 -8.47 5.34
C PRO A 91 4.78 -8.46 6.55
N PHE A 92 3.69 -7.68 6.55
CA PHE A 92 2.71 -7.71 7.64
C PHE A 92 2.03 -9.08 7.79
N VAL A 93 1.73 -9.78 6.68
CA VAL A 93 1.18 -11.14 6.72
C VAL A 93 2.17 -12.12 7.34
N TYR A 94 3.43 -12.02 6.94
CA TYR A 94 4.49 -12.91 7.41
C TYR A 94 4.87 -12.60 8.87
N SER A 95 4.85 -11.34 9.30
CA SER A 95 5.02 -10.97 10.72
C SER A 95 3.93 -11.61 11.58
N VAL A 96 2.66 -11.55 11.15
CA VAL A 96 1.58 -12.27 11.86
C VAL A 96 1.85 -13.77 11.88
N ALA A 97 2.34 -14.38 10.80
CA ALA A 97 2.69 -15.80 10.80
C ALA A 97 3.80 -16.12 11.80
N ILE A 98 4.87 -15.33 11.80
CA ILE A 98 6.02 -15.52 12.68
C ILE A 98 5.62 -15.35 14.16
N ASP A 99 4.80 -14.35 14.48
CA ASP A 99 4.26 -14.14 15.83
C ASP A 99 3.33 -15.29 16.28
N ASN A 100 2.69 -15.98 15.33
CA ASN A 100 1.91 -17.20 15.61
C ASN A 100 2.78 -18.48 15.58
N GLY A 101 4.10 -18.35 15.65
CA GLY A 101 5.05 -19.47 15.80
C GLY A 101 5.54 -20.09 14.50
N PHE A 102 5.15 -19.57 13.33
CA PHE A 102 5.73 -20.03 12.07
C PHE A 102 7.20 -19.63 11.97
N LYS A 103 8.02 -20.51 11.39
CA LYS A 103 9.44 -20.24 11.17
C LYS A 103 9.74 -20.10 9.67
N PRO A 104 10.78 -19.34 9.28
CA PRO A 104 11.10 -19.11 7.86
C PRO A 104 11.35 -20.39 7.03
N TYR A 105 11.61 -21.53 7.69
CA TYR A 105 11.81 -22.84 7.05
C TYR A 105 10.53 -23.69 6.92
N HIS A 106 9.41 -23.32 7.56
CA HIS A 106 8.14 -24.00 7.34
C HIS A 106 7.75 -23.88 5.87
N LYS A 107 7.22 -24.97 5.31
CA LYS A 107 6.95 -25.09 3.89
C LYS A 107 5.46 -25.14 3.60
N PHE A 108 5.09 -24.57 2.47
CA PHE A 108 3.73 -24.56 1.95
C PHE A 108 3.71 -24.85 0.46
N SER A 109 2.61 -25.45 0.02
CA SER A 109 2.37 -25.74 -1.39
C SER A 109 2.39 -24.47 -2.23
N LYS A 110 3.11 -24.50 -3.36
CA LYS A 110 3.14 -23.38 -4.32
C LYS A 110 1.96 -23.33 -5.29
N PHE A 111 1.09 -24.34 -5.27
CA PHE A 111 -0.04 -24.42 -6.20
C PHE A 111 -1.20 -23.51 -5.76
N PRO A 112 -2.04 -23.02 -6.69
CA PRO A 112 -3.19 -22.19 -6.36
C PRO A 112 -4.14 -22.87 -5.36
N ILE A 113 -4.84 -22.06 -4.56
CA ILE A 113 -5.92 -22.47 -3.68
C ILE A 113 -7.12 -21.56 -3.91
N SER A 114 -8.32 -22.11 -3.81
CA SER A 114 -9.57 -21.37 -3.97
C SER A 114 -10.39 -21.42 -2.69
N PHE A 115 -11.02 -20.31 -2.36
CA PHE A 115 -11.94 -20.17 -1.24
C PHE A 115 -13.35 -19.86 -1.73
N ARG A 116 -14.38 -20.40 -1.08
CA ARG A 116 -15.78 -20.19 -1.46
C ARG A 116 -16.51 -19.37 -0.41
N ASP A 117 -17.29 -18.39 -0.84
CA ASP A 117 -18.20 -17.68 0.05
C ASP A 117 -19.51 -18.47 0.28
N ARG A 118 -20.40 -17.93 1.13
CA ARG A 118 -21.67 -18.57 1.48
C ARG A 118 -22.65 -18.69 0.31
N ASN A 119 -22.44 -17.92 -0.76
CA ASN A 119 -23.26 -17.91 -1.97
C ASN A 119 -22.64 -18.77 -3.09
N GLY A 120 -21.54 -19.47 -2.81
CA GLY A 120 -20.82 -20.32 -3.76
C GLY A 120 -19.87 -19.55 -4.70
N LYS A 121 -19.72 -18.23 -4.55
CA LYS A 121 -18.75 -17.44 -5.32
C LYS A 121 -17.34 -17.83 -4.90
N VAL A 122 -16.47 -17.98 -5.89
CA VAL A 122 -15.09 -18.42 -5.68
C VAL A 122 -14.15 -17.22 -5.66
N TRP A 123 -13.35 -17.10 -4.61
CA TRP A 123 -12.14 -16.28 -4.58
C TRP A 123 -10.94 -17.19 -4.89
N ASN A 124 -10.29 -16.97 -6.02
CA ASN A 124 -9.18 -17.79 -6.53
C ASN A 124 -7.99 -16.90 -6.92
N PRO A 125 -7.33 -16.25 -5.95
CA PRO A 125 -6.10 -15.51 -6.21
C PRO A 125 -5.02 -16.49 -6.67
N LYS A 126 -4.26 -16.10 -7.69
CA LYS A 126 -3.18 -16.93 -8.23
C LYS A 126 -2.01 -16.10 -8.71
N ASP A 127 -0.81 -16.66 -8.60
CA ASP A 127 0.35 -16.19 -9.35
C ASP A 127 0.11 -16.32 -10.86
N ALA A 128 0.83 -15.52 -11.66
CA ALA A 128 0.74 -15.57 -13.12
C ALA A 128 1.10 -16.97 -13.65
N GLU A 129 2.08 -17.60 -13.01
CA GLU A 129 2.54 -18.95 -13.28
C GLU A 129 2.94 -19.64 -11.98
N VAL A 130 2.92 -20.98 -11.98
CA VAL A 130 3.46 -21.76 -10.87
C VAL A 130 4.95 -21.93 -11.11
N ALA A 131 5.77 -21.37 -10.22
CA ALA A 131 7.22 -21.48 -10.28
C ALA A 131 7.71 -22.93 -10.42
N SER A 132 8.80 -23.16 -11.15
CA SER A 132 9.48 -24.46 -11.22
C SER A 132 10.10 -24.88 -9.87
N GLY A 133 10.60 -26.12 -9.78
CA GLY A 133 11.24 -26.65 -8.57
C GLY A 133 10.29 -27.46 -7.66
N PRO A 134 10.60 -27.59 -6.35
CA PRO A 134 9.81 -28.39 -5.41
C PRO A 134 8.36 -27.94 -5.29
N ASN A 135 7.46 -28.87 -4.97
CA ASN A 135 6.03 -28.60 -4.77
C ASN A 135 5.74 -27.76 -3.51
N GLU A 136 6.62 -27.87 -2.51
CA GLU A 136 6.54 -27.19 -1.22
C GLU A 136 7.70 -26.20 -1.11
N VAL A 137 7.41 -24.94 -0.81
CA VAL A 137 8.37 -23.83 -0.78
C VAL A 137 8.46 -23.27 0.65
N PRO A 138 9.66 -23.03 1.21
CA PRO A 138 9.81 -22.45 2.53
C PRO A 138 9.33 -21.00 2.57
N LEU A 139 8.78 -20.55 3.70
CA LEU A 139 8.23 -19.19 3.86
C LEU A 139 9.23 -18.09 3.47
N ARG A 140 10.51 -18.22 3.82
CA ARG A 140 11.55 -17.26 3.41
C ARG A 140 11.65 -17.10 1.89
N GLU A 141 11.56 -18.20 1.15
CA GLU A 141 11.64 -18.17 -0.31
C GLU A 141 10.33 -17.62 -0.89
N ALA A 142 9.20 -18.01 -0.32
CA ALA A 142 7.90 -17.52 -0.74
C ALA A 142 7.78 -15.99 -0.59
N LEU A 143 8.29 -15.42 0.50
CA LEU A 143 8.33 -13.96 0.68
C LEU A 143 9.33 -13.31 -0.29
N ALA A 144 10.55 -13.85 -0.38
CA ALA A 144 11.59 -13.32 -1.27
C ALA A 144 11.17 -13.30 -2.75
N ARG A 145 10.36 -14.28 -3.17
CA ARG A 145 9.81 -14.39 -4.53
C ARG A 145 8.41 -13.80 -4.66
N SER A 146 7.87 -13.24 -3.58
CA SER A 146 6.52 -12.66 -3.52
C SER A 146 5.43 -13.61 -4.06
N MET A 147 5.41 -14.86 -3.61
CA MET A 147 4.48 -15.87 -4.11
C MET A 147 3.07 -15.70 -3.52
N ASN A 148 2.10 -15.24 -4.33
CA ASN A 148 0.72 -15.07 -3.88
C ASN A 148 0.11 -16.38 -3.41
N ASN A 149 0.37 -17.49 -4.12
CA ASN A 149 -0.19 -18.80 -3.79
C ASN A 149 0.19 -19.25 -2.37
N VAL A 150 1.42 -18.98 -1.93
CA VAL A 150 1.87 -19.32 -0.57
C VAL A 150 1.32 -18.32 0.44
N THR A 151 1.33 -17.02 0.14
CA THR A 151 0.78 -15.99 1.04
C THR A 151 -0.68 -16.25 1.38
N VAL A 152 -1.52 -16.62 0.41
CA VAL A 152 -2.95 -16.90 0.68
C VAL A 152 -3.18 -18.21 1.43
N ARG A 153 -2.24 -19.16 1.33
CA ARG A 153 -2.28 -20.42 2.10
C ARG A 153 -1.97 -20.23 3.58
N LEU A 154 -1.34 -19.12 3.96
CA LEU A 154 -1.20 -18.76 5.37
C LEU A 154 -2.54 -18.37 6.00
N LEU A 155 -3.49 -17.81 5.23
CA LEU A 155 -4.73 -17.26 5.78
C LEU A 155 -5.53 -18.26 6.64
N PRO A 156 -5.79 -19.52 6.21
CA PRO A 156 -6.38 -20.55 7.07
C PRO A 156 -5.66 -20.75 8.40
N GLU A 157 -4.33 -20.81 8.37
CA GLU A 157 -3.49 -21.02 9.54
C GLU A 157 -3.60 -19.85 10.52
N LEU A 158 -3.47 -18.62 10.01
CA LEU A 158 -3.57 -17.40 10.82
C LEU A 158 -4.96 -17.20 11.41
N ALA A 159 -5.99 -17.70 10.73
CA ALA A 159 -7.37 -17.65 11.18
C ALA A 159 -7.71 -18.71 12.24
N GLY A 160 -6.87 -19.73 12.43
CA GLY A 160 -7.16 -20.86 13.31
C GLY A 160 -8.05 -21.94 12.69
N TYR A 161 -8.16 -21.97 11.35
CA TYR A 161 -8.89 -22.99 10.60
C TYR A 161 -8.00 -23.66 9.53
N PRO A 162 -6.90 -24.35 9.92
CA PRO A 162 -6.01 -25.02 8.96
C PRO A 162 -6.77 -25.90 7.96
N GLY A 163 -6.38 -25.84 6.69
CA GLY A 163 -6.98 -26.63 5.61
C GLY A 163 -8.38 -26.19 5.16
N THR A 164 -8.95 -25.11 5.72
CA THR A 164 -10.24 -24.61 5.23
C THR A 164 -10.18 -24.05 3.81
N ASN A 165 -11.29 -24.16 3.09
CA ASN A 165 -11.55 -23.49 1.82
C ASN A 165 -12.77 -22.55 1.91
N LYS A 166 -13.22 -22.22 3.13
CA LYS A 166 -14.37 -21.34 3.36
C LYS A 166 -13.90 -19.90 3.55
N LEU A 167 -14.38 -18.99 2.72
CA LEU A 167 -13.89 -17.62 2.69
C LEU A 167 -14.17 -16.86 4.00
N TRP A 168 -15.33 -17.10 4.63
CA TRP A 168 -15.72 -16.42 5.88
C TRP A 168 -14.91 -16.88 7.10
N GLU A 169 -14.24 -18.03 7.02
CA GLU A 169 -13.34 -18.48 8.10
C GLU A 169 -12.03 -17.69 8.10
N LEU A 170 -11.71 -16.95 7.02
CA LEU A 170 -10.47 -16.17 6.90
C LEU A 170 -10.55 -14.76 7.52
N ASP A 171 -11.73 -14.31 7.95
CA ASP A 171 -11.94 -12.95 8.49
C ASP A 171 -11.09 -12.67 9.74
N ALA A 172 -10.79 -13.71 10.54
CA ALA A 172 -9.88 -13.59 11.67
C ALA A 172 -8.44 -13.28 11.23
N ALA A 173 -7.94 -13.92 10.17
CA ALA A 173 -6.63 -13.63 9.62
C ALA A 173 -6.56 -12.20 9.07
N ALA A 174 -7.58 -11.78 8.30
CA ALA A 174 -7.63 -10.42 7.76
C ALA A 174 -7.60 -9.35 8.85
N ARG A 175 -8.29 -9.57 9.98
CA ARG A 175 -8.23 -8.67 11.15
C ARG A 175 -6.85 -8.62 11.79
N LYS A 176 -6.20 -9.76 12.02
CA LYS A 176 -4.84 -9.82 12.57
C LYS A 176 -3.83 -9.08 11.68
N ILE A 177 -3.92 -9.25 10.36
CA ILE A 177 -3.04 -8.57 9.39
C ILE A 177 -3.30 -7.05 9.39
N LYS A 178 -4.58 -6.65 9.41
CA LYS A 178 -4.96 -5.23 9.53
C LYS A 178 -4.41 -4.60 10.81
N GLU A 179 -4.53 -5.30 11.93
CA GLU A 179 -4.02 -4.88 13.24
C GLU A 179 -2.50 -4.76 13.23
N MET A 180 -1.79 -5.75 12.66
CA MET A 180 -0.34 -5.71 12.46
C MET A 180 0.08 -4.44 11.70
N ALA A 181 -0.53 -4.17 10.53
CA ALA A 181 -0.21 -2.96 9.77
C ALA A 181 -0.50 -1.67 10.56
N SER A 182 -1.59 -1.64 11.33
CA SER A 182 -1.93 -0.50 12.18
C SER A 182 -0.93 -0.28 13.32
N ASN A 183 -0.43 -1.36 13.90
CA ASN A 183 0.56 -1.34 14.96
C ASN A 183 1.90 -0.79 14.43
N LEU A 184 2.25 -1.12 13.17
CA LEU A 184 3.43 -0.60 12.46
C LEU A 184 3.21 0.81 11.86
N GLY A 185 2.16 1.53 12.23
CA GLY A 185 1.99 2.95 11.87
C GLY A 185 1.25 3.24 10.56
N VAL A 186 0.65 2.24 9.92
CA VAL A 186 -0.24 2.46 8.76
C VAL A 186 -1.63 2.85 9.23
N ASP A 187 -2.25 3.93 8.71
CA ASP A 187 -3.66 4.23 9.02
C ASP A 187 -4.57 3.19 8.36
N MET A 188 -5.15 2.32 9.18
CA MET A 188 -6.06 1.26 8.76
C MET A 188 -7.53 1.55 9.12
N SER A 189 -7.85 2.75 9.63
CA SER A 189 -9.18 3.12 10.11
C SER A 189 -10.27 2.94 9.04
N ARG A 190 -9.94 3.26 7.78
CA ARG A 190 -10.85 3.19 6.62
C ARG A 190 -10.74 1.89 5.82
N THR A 191 -9.83 0.99 6.18
CA THR A 191 -9.57 -0.23 5.41
C THR A 191 -10.41 -1.39 5.94
N PRO A 192 -11.29 -2.01 5.14
CA PRO A 192 -12.03 -3.19 5.57
C PRO A 192 -11.10 -4.40 5.69
N ALA A 193 -11.34 -5.24 6.71
CA ALA A 193 -10.57 -6.45 6.96
C ALA A 193 -11.07 -7.63 6.10
N TYR A 194 -10.85 -7.56 4.79
CA TYR A 194 -11.14 -8.67 3.88
C TYR A 194 -9.91 -9.55 3.64
N PRO A 195 -10.06 -10.86 3.36
CA PRO A 195 -8.93 -11.77 3.12
C PRO A 195 -7.97 -11.31 2.00
N SER A 196 -8.46 -10.52 1.04
CA SER A 196 -7.65 -9.93 -0.03
C SER A 196 -6.57 -8.97 0.47
N ILE A 197 -6.67 -8.47 1.71
CA ILE A 197 -5.68 -7.61 2.33
C ILE A 197 -4.29 -8.25 2.36
N ALA A 198 -4.20 -9.58 2.43
CA ALA A 198 -2.94 -10.31 2.38
C ALA A 198 -2.18 -10.15 1.06
N LEU A 199 -2.86 -9.68 0.00
CA LEU A 199 -2.29 -9.35 -1.30
C LEU A 199 -2.14 -7.84 -1.51
N GLY A 200 -2.30 -7.06 -0.45
CA GLY A 200 -2.15 -5.61 -0.42
C GLY A 200 -3.25 -4.86 -1.15
N THR A 201 -4.51 -5.23 -0.93
CA THR A 201 -5.67 -4.41 -1.36
C THR A 201 -5.89 -3.16 -0.50
N ALA A 202 -5.14 -3.01 0.60
CA ALA A 202 -5.13 -1.81 1.42
C ALA A 202 -4.50 -0.63 0.67
N GLU A 203 -5.05 0.56 0.90
CA GLU A 203 -4.47 1.81 0.42
C GLU A 203 -3.70 2.52 1.53
N ALA A 204 -2.45 2.87 1.25
CA ALA A 204 -1.61 3.65 2.14
C ALA A 204 -0.78 4.66 1.34
N SER A 205 -0.30 5.68 2.04
CA SER A 205 0.68 6.64 1.54
C SER A 205 2.10 6.05 1.54
N LEU A 206 2.98 6.68 0.77
CA LEU A 206 4.39 6.27 0.77
C LEU A 206 5.03 6.53 2.13
N LEU A 207 4.66 7.61 2.83
CA LEU A 207 5.16 7.91 4.17
C LEU A 207 4.81 6.78 5.16
N GLU A 208 3.54 6.37 5.21
CA GLU A 208 3.06 5.31 6.10
C GLU A 208 3.78 4.00 5.82
N MET A 209 3.89 3.60 4.55
CA MET A 209 4.57 2.35 4.19
C MET A 209 6.07 2.40 4.52
N THR A 210 6.74 3.53 4.26
CA THR A 210 8.17 3.67 4.58
C THR A 210 8.40 3.65 6.09
N SER A 211 7.58 4.36 6.85
CA SER A 211 7.59 4.38 8.31
C SER A 211 7.32 3.00 8.91
N ALA A 212 6.37 2.24 8.36
CA ALA A 212 6.13 0.87 8.79
C ALA A 212 7.35 -0.03 8.55
N TYR A 213 8.08 0.18 7.46
CA TYR A 213 9.27 -0.60 7.15
C TYR A 213 10.48 -0.25 8.03
N THR A 214 10.55 0.98 8.58
CA THR A 214 11.61 1.32 9.53
C THR A 214 11.54 0.48 10.80
N THR A 215 10.34 0.01 11.19
CA THR A 215 10.16 -0.89 12.34
C THR A 215 10.98 -2.18 12.21
N PHE A 216 11.05 -2.77 11.01
CA PHE A 216 11.90 -3.96 10.79
C PHE A 216 13.39 -3.63 10.92
N ALA A 217 13.82 -2.50 10.36
CA ALA A 217 15.20 -2.03 10.45
C ALA A 217 15.60 -1.59 11.87
N ASN A 218 14.61 -1.27 12.71
CA ASN A 218 14.79 -0.80 14.09
C ASN A 218 14.39 -1.85 15.13
N ASN A 219 14.66 -3.14 14.84
CA ASN A 219 14.46 -4.27 15.77
C ASN A 219 13.05 -4.34 16.39
N GLY A 220 12.02 -3.98 15.63
CA GLY A 220 10.63 -4.05 16.06
C GLY A 220 10.09 -2.81 16.78
N VAL A 221 10.92 -1.77 16.94
CA VAL A 221 10.50 -0.49 17.52
C VAL A 221 10.04 0.46 16.42
N HIS A 222 8.78 0.88 16.49
CA HIS A 222 8.24 1.88 15.58
C HIS A 222 8.44 3.29 16.14
N ILE A 223 8.89 4.20 15.28
CA ILE A 223 9.04 5.62 15.58
C ILE A 223 8.31 6.40 14.50
N GLU A 224 7.43 7.30 14.93
CA GLU A 224 6.69 8.18 14.01
C GLU A 224 7.66 9.08 13.23
N PRO A 225 7.42 9.35 11.93
CA PRO A 225 8.32 10.20 11.14
C PRO A 225 8.36 11.65 11.66
N ILE A 226 9.57 12.20 11.81
CA ILE A 226 9.82 13.56 12.30
C ILE A 226 10.41 14.40 11.17
N ALA A 227 9.66 15.42 10.74
CA ALA A 227 10.12 16.40 9.74
C ALA A 227 10.75 17.65 10.36
N ILE A 228 10.32 18.01 11.58
CA ILE A 228 10.75 19.21 12.30
C ILE A 228 11.23 18.77 13.66
N THR A 229 12.49 19.05 14.00
CA THR A 229 13.08 18.65 15.29
C THR A 229 13.00 19.76 16.34
N ARG A 230 13.04 21.03 15.94
CA ARG A 230 13.03 22.17 16.85
C ARG A 230 12.45 23.42 16.17
N ILE A 231 11.73 24.22 16.95
CA ILE A 231 11.20 25.53 16.57
C ILE A 231 11.71 26.55 17.57
N GLU A 232 12.30 27.64 17.07
CA GLU A 232 12.89 28.71 17.87
C GLU A 232 12.34 30.07 17.45
N ASP A 233 12.28 31.02 18.39
CA ASP A 233 12.04 32.42 18.05
C ASP A 233 13.31 33.12 17.52
N LYS A 234 13.19 34.40 17.15
CA LYS A 234 14.30 35.19 16.60
C LYS A 234 15.38 35.50 17.66
N GLU A 235 15.07 35.37 18.94
CA GLU A 235 15.98 35.54 20.07
C GLU A 235 16.71 34.23 20.43
N GLY A 236 16.36 33.11 19.79
CA GLY A 236 16.94 31.79 20.05
C GLY A 236 16.28 31.03 21.21
N ASN A 237 15.12 31.48 21.69
CA ASN A 237 14.37 30.74 22.69
C ASN A 237 13.65 29.56 22.01
N VAL A 238 13.75 28.38 22.63
CA VAL A 238 13.06 27.18 22.14
C VAL A 238 11.57 27.28 22.42
N LEU A 239 10.77 27.28 21.36
CA LEU A 239 9.30 27.27 21.43
C LEU A 239 8.77 25.84 21.47
N GLN A 240 9.40 24.94 20.72
CA GLN A 240 9.03 23.53 20.64
C GLN A 240 10.25 22.69 20.27
N GLU A 241 10.36 21.51 20.86
CA GLU A 241 11.32 20.50 20.47
C GLU A 241 10.58 19.17 20.31
N TYR A 242 10.92 18.41 19.27
CA TYR A 242 10.33 17.13 18.95
C TYR A 242 11.38 16.05 19.12
N PHE A 243 11.08 15.10 20.00
CA PHE A 243 11.92 13.95 20.26
C PHE A 243 11.29 12.70 19.64
N PRO A 244 12.10 11.68 19.31
CA PRO A 244 11.58 10.37 18.92
C PRO A 244 10.62 9.84 19.99
N GLU A 245 9.35 9.69 19.63
CA GLU A 245 8.39 8.94 20.44
C GLU A 245 8.57 7.47 20.12
N TYR A 246 9.34 6.77 20.95
CA TYR A 246 9.48 5.32 20.85
C TYR A 246 8.14 4.69 21.20
N ARG A 247 7.40 4.23 20.19
CA ARG A 247 6.29 3.33 20.48
C ARG A 247 6.88 2.03 21.01
N LYS A 248 6.25 1.51 22.06
CA LYS A 248 6.50 0.21 22.66
C LYS A 248 6.74 -0.83 21.56
N GLU A 249 7.69 -1.75 21.78
CA GLU A 249 8.01 -2.89 20.90
C GLU A 249 6.75 -3.43 20.21
N VAL A 250 6.63 -3.14 18.92
CA VAL A 250 5.40 -3.34 18.14
C VAL A 250 5.34 -4.77 17.63
N ILE A 251 6.50 -5.29 17.25
CA ILE A 251 6.80 -6.69 16.99
C ILE A 251 8.09 -7.03 17.75
N SER A 252 8.30 -8.31 18.09
CA SER A 252 9.52 -8.67 18.81
C SER A 252 10.77 -8.51 17.93
N PRO A 253 11.96 -8.28 18.52
CA PRO A 253 13.23 -8.25 17.78
C PRO A 253 13.45 -9.53 16.97
N GLU A 254 13.02 -10.69 17.46
CA GLU A 254 13.10 -11.95 16.73
C GLU A 254 12.18 -11.95 15.50
N THR A 255 10.95 -11.45 15.62
CA THR A 255 10.03 -11.29 14.48
C THR A 255 10.54 -10.27 13.48
N ALA A 256 11.15 -9.18 13.94
CA ALA A 256 11.76 -8.17 13.06
C ALA A 256 12.98 -8.70 12.30
N TYR A 257 13.75 -9.60 12.93
CA TYR A 257 14.95 -10.20 12.35
C TYR A 257 14.67 -11.31 11.32
N MET A 258 13.60 -12.10 11.53
CA MET A 258 13.26 -13.28 10.73
C MET A 258 12.60 -12.94 9.38
#